data_AF-A0A7R9K9N5-F1
#
_entry.id   AF-A0A7R9K9N5-F1
#
_cell.length_a   1.000
_cell.length_b   1.000
_cell.length_c   1.000
_cell.angle_alpha   90.00
_cell.angle_beta   90.00
_cell.angle_gamma   90.00
#
_symmetry.space_group_name_H-M   'P 1'
#
loop_
_entity.id
_entity.type
_entity.pdbx_description
1 polymer ?
#
loop_
_entity_poly.entity_id
_entity_poly.type
_entity_poly.pdbx_seq_one_letter_code
_entity_poly.pdbx_strand_id
1 'polypeptide(L)'
;ESLPKYKRDLVAKQRVLRAELQALQPQSGHCRLEVSRTEIFEESYRLVMKMRPKDMRKRLMVKFRGEEGLDYGGVAREWLYLLSHEMLNPQYGLFQYSREDNYTLQINPDSSINPEHLSYFHFAGRIIGIAVFHGHYIDGGFTTPFYKMLLNKPITLIDIEGVDPELHRSLTWMLDNNITGIIDTTFSVEQNSFGVLRVHELKPGGRDILVNEDNKREYVK
;
A
#
# COMPACT_ATOMS: atom_id res chain seq x y z
N GLU A 1 10.37 32.82 -2.64
CA GLU A 1 11.41 31.98 -3.25
C GLU A 1 10.80 30.98 -4.23
N SER A 2 11.44 30.72 -5.36
CA SER A 2 10.98 29.69 -6.30
C SER A 2 11.23 28.30 -5.70
N LEU A 3 10.20 27.43 -5.70
CA LEU A 3 10.31 26.04 -5.21
C LEU A 3 11.51 25.30 -5.85
N PRO A 4 12.12 24.30 -5.18
CA PRO A 4 13.14 23.44 -5.79
C PRO A 4 12.68 22.78 -7.10
N LYS A 5 13.60 22.52 -8.05
CA LYS A 5 13.28 21.97 -9.39
C LYS A 5 12.43 20.70 -9.32
N TYR A 6 12.79 19.75 -8.44
CA TYR A 6 12.02 18.51 -8.27
C TYR A 6 10.57 18.74 -7.81
N LYS A 7 10.32 19.75 -6.97
CA LYS A 7 8.97 20.13 -6.55
C LYS A 7 8.19 20.78 -7.70
N ARG A 8 8.85 21.61 -8.51
CA ARG A 8 8.23 22.20 -9.73
C ARG A 8 7.82 21.10 -10.71
N ASP A 9 8.69 20.12 -10.93
CA ASP A 9 8.41 18.99 -11.82
C ASP A 9 7.27 18.13 -11.29
N LEU A 10 7.16 17.93 -9.97
CA LEU A 10 6.03 17.23 -9.35
C LEU A 10 4.70 17.96 -9.58
N VAL A 11 4.66 19.29 -9.36
CA VAL A 11 3.46 20.10 -9.61
C VAL A 11 3.04 20.02 -11.09
N ALA A 12 4.02 20.07 -12.01
CA ALA A 12 3.75 19.92 -13.44
C ALA A 12 3.17 18.53 -13.77
N LYS A 13 3.77 17.45 -13.25
CA LYS A 13 3.26 16.07 -13.42
C LYS A 13 1.86 15.89 -12.83
N GLN A 14 1.62 16.46 -11.65
CA GLN A 14 0.30 16.41 -11.00
C GLN A 14 -0.75 17.13 -11.85
N ARG A 15 -0.42 18.29 -12.43
CA ARG A 15 -1.32 19.02 -13.32
C ARG A 15 -1.68 18.20 -14.56
N VAL A 16 -0.69 17.55 -15.18
CA VAL A 16 -0.92 16.66 -16.35
C VAL A 16 -1.83 15.50 -15.95
N LEU A 17 -1.51 14.79 -14.86
CA LEU A 17 -2.33 13.69 -14.36
C LEU A 17 -3.78 14.13 -14.08
N ARG A 18 -3.97 15.29 -13.44
CA ARG A 18 -5.30 15.84 -13.14
C ARG A 18 -6.11 16.09 -14.41
N ALA A 19 -5.49 16.65 -15.45
CA ALA A 19 -6.16 16.90 -16.72
C ALA A 19 -6.61 15.58 -17.40
N GLU A 20 -5.74 14.57 -17.43
CA GLU A 20 -6.06 13.25 -17.99
C GLU A 20 -7.21 12.57 -17.22
N LEU A 21 -7.16 12.59 -15.88
CA LEU A 21 -8.22 12.00 -15.05
C LEU A 21 -9.57 12.72 -15.22
N GLN A 22 -9.57 14.05 -15.35
CA GLN A 22 -10.78 14.82 -15.63
C GLN A 22 -11.35 14.49 -17.01
N ALA A 23 -10.52 14.26 -18.03
CA ALA A 23 -10.98 13.83 -19.35
C ALA A 23 -11.66 12.45 -19.31
N LEU A 24 -11.24 11.57 -18.39
CA LEU A 24 -11.85 10.26 -18.17
C LEU A 24 -13.14 10.30 -17.34
N GLN A 25 -13.46 11.42 -16.70
CA GLN A 25 -14.66 11.55 -15.87
C GLN A 25 -15.91 11.69 -16.75
N PRO A 26 -16.93 10.81 -16.60
CA PRO A 26 -18.18 10.96 -17.33
C PRO A 26 -18.89 12.28 -17.00
N GLN A 27 -19.44 12.94 -18.02
CA GLN A 27 -20.14 14.23 -17.87
C GLN A 27 -21.44 14.15 -17.07
N SER A 28 -22.04 12.95 -16.97
CA SER A 28 -23.33 12.74 -16.32
C SER A 28 -23.27 11.64 -15.26
N GLY A 29 -24.08 11.80 -14.22
CA GLY A 29 -24.25 10.83 -13.15
C GLY A 29 -23.30 11.04 -11.98
N HIS A 30 -23.58 10.33 -10.89
CA HIS A 30 -22.88 10.47 -9.63
C HIS A 30 -22.47 9.10 -9.10
N CYS A 31 -21.28 9.02 -8.50
CA CYS A 31 -20.88 7.92 -7.64
C CYS A 31 -21.45 8.22 -6.25
N ARG A 32 -22.62 7.66 -5.93
CA ARG A 32 -23.32 7.93 -4.67
C ARG A 32 -22.96 6.90 -3.63
N LEU A 33 -22.52 7.37 -2.47
CA LEU A 33 -22.22 6.55 -1.30
C LEU A 33 -23.00 7.12 -0.12
N GLU A 34 -23.89 6.30 0.47
CA GLU A 34 -24.63 6.66 1.68
C GLU A 34 -24.32 5.65 2.79
N VAL A 35 -23.54 6.11 3.77
CA VAL A 35 -22.94 5.26 4.81
C VAL A 35 -23.22 5.84 6.20
N SER A 36 -23.18 5.01 7.23
CA SER A 36 -23.18 5.45 8.62
C SER A 36 -21.76 5.74 9.10
N ARG A 37 -21.61 6.58 10.13
CA ARG A 37 -20.32 6.81 10.77
C ARG A 37 -19.84 5.60 11.57
N THR A 38 -20.78 4.83 12.14
CA THR A 38 -20.50 3.70 13.02
C THR A 38 -19.99 2.46 12.28
N GLU A 39 -20.44 2.23 11.05
CA GLU A 39 -20.05 1.08 10.23
C GLU A 39 -19.41 1.53 8.92
N ILE A 40 -18.65 2.62 8.96
CA ILE A 40 -18.14 3.29 7.75
C ILE A 40 -17.35 2.35 6.84
N PHE A 41 -16.52 1.46 7.42
CA PHE A 41 -15.69 0.53 6.67
C PHE A 41 -16.53 -0.54 5.96
N GLU A 42 -17.35 -1.28 6.70
CA GLU A 42 -18.18 -2.38 6.19
C GLU A 42 -19.23 -1.91 5.17
N GLU A 43 -19.86 -0.76 5.42
CA GLU A 43 -20.84 -0.20 4.49
C GLU A 43 -20.17 0.30 3.21
N SER A 44 -19.02 0.97 3.32
CA SER A 44 -18.24 1.39 2.16
C SER A 44 -17.76 0.20 1.35
N TYR A 45 -17.28 -0.86 2.01
CA TYR A 45 -16.87 -2.11 1.38
C TYR A 45 -18.00 -2.70 0.54
N ARG A 46 -19.18 -2.91 1.14
CA ARG A 46 -20.34 -3.49 0.45
C ARG A 46 -20.79 -2.66 -0.75
N LEU A 47 -20.73 -1.33 -0.66
CA LEU A 47 -21.13 -0.44 -1.75
C LEU A 47 -20.08 -0.42 -2.87
N VAL A 48 -18.82 -0.11 -2.54
CA VAL A 48 -17.73 0.09 -3.51
C VAL A 48 -17.40 -1.20 -4.25
N MET A 49 -17.47 -2.36 -3.59
CA MET A 49 -17.18 -3.64 -4.24
C MET A 49 -18.23 -4.04 -5.28
N LYS A 50 -19.49 -3.61 -5.10
CA LYS A 50 -20.56 -3.80 -6.09
C LYS A 50 -20.49 -2.81 -7.26
N MET A 51 -19.73 -1.71 -7.12
CA MET A 51 -19.59 -0.72 -8.19
C MET A 51 -18.70 -1.22 -9.33
N ARG A 52 -19.08 -0.86 -10.56
CA ARG A 52 -18.20 -1.06 -11.72
C ARG A 52 -17.16 0.06 -11.77
N PRO A 53 -15.96 -0.18 -12.33
CA PRO A 53 -14.91 0.83 -12.44
C PRO A 53 -15.36 2.16 -13.06
N LYS A 54 -16.22 2.12 -14.09
CA LYS A 54 -16.77 3.32 -14.73
C LYS A 54 -17.67 4.16 -13.81
N ASP A 55 -18.33 3.53 -12.86
CA ASP A 55 -19.25 4.22 -11.94
C ASP A 55 -18.44 4.97 -10.87
N MET A 56 -17.29 4.45 -10.44
CA MET A 56 -16.38 5.10 -9.49
C MET A 56 -15.68 6.36 -10.05
N ARG A 57 -15.63 6.53 -11.37
CA ARG A 57 -15.08 7.73 -12.04
C ARG A 57 -16.06 8.90 -12.12
N LYS A 58 -17.36 8.64 -11.93
CA LYS A 58 -18.40 9.69 -11.89
C LYS A 58 -18.18 10.60 -10.69
N ARG A 59 -18.76 11.81 -10.74
CA ARG A 59 -18.66 12.79 -9.64
C ARG A 59 -19.00 12.14 -8.30
N LEU A 60 -18.06 12.16 -7.36
CA LEU A 60 -18.20 11.54 -6.05
C LEU A 60 -19.19 12.34 -5.20
N MET A 61 -20.17 11.65 -4.62
CA MET A 61 -21.21 12.23 -3.78
C MET A 61 -21.39 11.32 -2.57
N VAL A 62 -20.73 11.68 -1.47
CA VAL A 62 -20.83 10.95 -0.20
C VAL A 62 -21.83 11.64 0.71
N LYS A 63 -22.60 10.86 1.45
CA LYS A 63 -23.56 11.32 2.45
C LYS A 63 -23.50 10.40 3.68
N PHE A 64 -23.46 10.99 4.87
CA PHE A 64 -23.68 10.25 6.11
C PHE A 64 -25.17 10.13 6.41
N ARG A 65 -25.64 8.94 6.76
CA ARG A 65 -27.06 8.70 7.06
C ARG A 65 -27.51 9.54 8.26
N GLY A 66 -28.66 10.19 8.12
CA GLY A 66 -29.20 11.06 9.18
C GLY A 66 -28.55 12.45 9.27
N GLU A 67 -27.58 12.76 8.41
CA GLU A 67 -26.90 14.07 8.38
C GLU A 67 -27.27 14.86 7.12
N GLU A 68 -27.55 16.15 7.29
CA GLU A 68 -27.69 17.09 6.18
C GLU A 68 -26.29 17.52 5.69
N GLY A 69 -25.85 16.97 4.56
CA GLY A 69 -24.60 17.36 3.93
C GLY A 69 -24.75 18.68 3.17
N LEU A 70 -24.24 19.77 3.73
CA LEU A 70 -24.21 21.10 3.09
C LEU A 70 -23.13 21.20 1.99
N ASP A 71 -22.00 20.51 2.16
CA ASP A 71 -20.87 20.48 1.22
C ASP A 71 -20.44 19.03 0.90
N TYR A 72 -20.82 18.54 -0.28
CA TYR A 72 -20.44 17.20 -0.74
C TYR A 72 -18.92 16.99 -0.85
N GLY A 73 -18.14 18.05 -1.07
CA GLY A 73 -16.68 17.97 -1.16
C GLY A 73 -16.02 17.82 0.21
N GLY A 74 -16.53 18.49 1.23
CA GLY A 74 -16.15 18.29 2.64
C GLY A 74 -16.43 16.87 3.13
N VAL A 75 -17.65 16.39 2.89
CA VAL A 75 -18.08 15.04 3.32
C VAL A 75 -17.26 13.94 2.64
N ALA A 76 -16.92 14.08 1.36
CA ALA A 76 -16.06 13.11 0.68
C ALA A 76 -14.64 13.04 1.25
N ARG A 77 -14.07 14.19 1.64
CA ARG A 77 -12.75 14.25 2.32
C ARG A 77 -12.81 13.57 3.68
N GLU A 78 -13.83 13.88 4.47
CA GLU A 78 -14.03 13.27 5.78
C GLU A 78 -14.22 11.74 5.67
N TRP A 79 -15.02 11.28 4.72
CA TRP A 79 -15.22 9.84 4.49
C TRP A 79 -13.91 9.11 4.16
N LEU A 80 -13.07 9.67 3.29
CA LEU A 80 -11.77 9.08 2.97
C LEU A 80 -10.81 9.09 4.17
N TYR A 81 -10.82 10.17 4.95
CA TYR A 81 -10.02 10.27 6.18
C TYR A 81 -10.42 9.19 7.19
N LEU A 82 -11.72 9.03 7.46
CA LEU A 82 -12.22 8.01 8.39
C LEU A 82 -11.93 6.60 7.88
N LEU A 83 -12.11 6.35 6.58
CA LEU A 83 -11.76 5.05 5.99
C LEU A 83 -10.28 4.72 6.08
N SER A 84 -9.39 5.70 5.90
CA SER A 84 -7.96 5.44 5.96
C SER A 84 -7.50 5.07 7.37
N HIS A 85 -8.19 5.57 8.40
CA HIS A 85 -8.00 5.13 9.79
C HIS A 85 -8.53 3.71 10.03
N GLU A 86 -9.72 3.40 9.54
CA GLU A 86 -10.29 2.05 9.69
C GLU A 86 -9.48 0.98 8.95
N MET A 87 -8.77 1.33 7.86
CA MET A 87 -7.82 0.40 7.22
C MET A 87 -6.69 -0.04 8.16
N LEU A 88 -6.39 0.74 9.20
CA LEU A 88 -5.40 0.42 10.23
C LEU A 88 -5.97 -0.32 11.43
N ASN A 89 -7.28 -0.52 11.47
CA ASN A 89 -7.91 -1.23 12.57
C ASN A 89 -7.36 -2.68 12.61
N PRO A 90 -6.68 -3.08 13.70
CA PRO A 90 -6.08 -4.41 13.81
C PRO A 90 -7.10 -5.55 13.69
N GLN A 91 -8.39 -5.27 13.92
CA GLN A 91 -9.48 -6.23 13.75
C GLN A 91 -9.60 -6.72 12.30
N TYR A 92 -9.32 -5.87 11.31
CA TYR A 92 -9.33 -6.28 9.90
C TYR A 92 -8.03 -6.98 9.49
N GLY A 93 -6.93 -6.71 10.21
CA GLY A 93 -5.63 -7.37 10.03
C GLY A 93 -4.95 -7.10 8.68
N LEU A 94 -5.28 -5.99 8.00
CA LEU A 94 -4.83 -5.73 6.63
C LEU A 94 -3.44 -5.11 6.55
N PHE A 95 -3.21 -4.07 7.35
CA PHE A 95 -1.97 -3.31 7.36
C PHE A 95 -1.39 -3.27 8.76
N GLN A 96 -0.08 -3.05 8.82
CA GLN A 96 0.66 -2.84 10.06
C GLN A 96 1.67 -1.71 9.88
N TYR A 97 2.12 -1.13 10.99
CA TYR A 97 3.23 -0.17 10.94
C TYR A 97 4.51 -0.88 10.47
N SER A 98 5.31 -0.22 9.64
CA SER A 98 6.58 -0.75 9.19
C SER A 98 7.64 -0.73 10.30
N ARG A 99 7.55 0.24 11.22
CA ARG A 99 8.44 0.40 12.38
C ARG A 99 7.70 1.04 13.54
N GLU A 100 8.27 0.92 14.74
CA GLU A 100 7.78 1.60 15.94
C GLU A 100 7.98 3.13 15.88
N ASP A 101 9.00 3.61 15.15
CA ASP A 101 9.41 5.02 15.07
C ASP A 101 8.88 5.76 13.83
N ASN A 102 8.34 5.03 12.85
CA ASN A 102 7.88 5.57 11.59
C ASN A 102 6.45 5.12 11.30
N TYR A 103 5.52 6.07 11.29
CA TYR A 103 4.08 5.86 11.04
C TYR A 103 3.75 5.48 9.58
N THR A 104 4.69 4.89 8.84
CA THR A 104 4.44 4.35 7.50
C THR A 104 3.86 2.94 7.58
N LEU A 105 3.02 2.63 6.59
CA LEU A 105 2.20 1.43 6.57
C LEU A 105 2.74 0.41 5.59
N GLN A 106 2.68 -0.86 5.97
CA GLN A 106 2.96 -2.01 5.13
C GLN A 106 1.84 -3.04 5.22
N ILE A 107 1.73 -3.92 4.21
CA ILE A 107 0.79 -5.04 4.23
C ILE A 107 1.16 -5.95 5.41
N ASN A 108 0.16 -6.38 6.17
CA ASN A 108 0.35 -7.40 7.18
C ASN A 108 0.60 -8.76 6.48
N PRO A 109 1.79 -9.35 6.62
CA PRO A 109 2.09 -10.64 5.99
C PRO A 109 1.17 -11.77 6.50
N ASP A 110 0.61 -11.60 7.70
CA ASP A 110 -0.28 -12.54 8.36
C ASP A 110 -1.77 -12.23 8.11
N SER A 111 -2.07 -11.31 7.18
CA SER A 111 -3.44 -10.92 6.83
C SER A 111 -4.34 -12.08 6.43
N SER A 112 -3.79 -13.22 5.98
CA SER A 112 -4.54 -14.43 5.65
C SER A 112 -5.31 -15.04 6.83
N ILE A 113 -5.04 -14.60 8.07
CA ILE A 113 -5.90 -14.94 9.22
C ILE A 113 -7.35 -14.48 9.00
N ASN A 114 -7.55 -13.40 8.25
CA ASN A 114 -8.83 -12.99 7.74
C ASN A 114 -9.07 -13.66 6.37
N PRO A 115 -10.04 -14.58 6.25
CA PRO A 115 -10.28 -15.30 4.99
C PRO A 115 -10.68 -14.37 3.84
N GLU A 116 -11.24 -13.19 4.14
CA GLU A 116 -11.67 -12.21 3.16
C GLU A 116 -10.60 -11.14 2.85
N HIS A 117 -9.37 -11.28 3.38
CA HIS A 117 -8.32 -10.26 3.28
C HIS A 117 -8.03 -9.80 1.85
N LEU A 118 -8.05 -10.71 0.87
CA LEU A 118 -7.83 -10.36 -0.54
C LEU A 118 -8.92 -9.44 -1.09
N SER A 119 -10.18 -9.68 -0.69
CA SER A 119 -11.31 -8.83 -1.08
C SER A 119 -11.18 -7.44 -0.43
N TYR A 120 -10.76 -7.39 0.83
CA TYR A 120 -10.47 -6.14 1.51
C TYR A 120 -9.28 -5.37 0.92
N PHE A 121 -8.21 -6.05 0.49
CA PHE A 121 -7.12 -5.39 -0.24
C PHE A 121 -7.58 -4.85 -1.59
N HIS A 122 -8.45 -5.57 -2.30
CA HIS A 122 -9.06 -5.06 -3.53
C HIS A 122 -9.91 -3.80 -3.26
N PHE A 123 -10.68 -3.80 -2.18
CA PHE A 123 -11.41 -2.63 -1.72
C PHE A 123 -10.49 -1.46 -1.37
N ALA A 124 -9.44 -1.67 -0.57
CA ALA A 124 -8.46 -0.65 -0.24
C ALA A 124 -7.80 -0.06 -1.50
N GLY A 125 -7.44 -0.90 -2.47
CA GLY A 125 -6.94 -0.46 -3.78
C GLY A 125 -7.94 0.42 -4.54
N ARG A 126 -9.23 0.08 -4.51
CA ARG A 126 -10.30 0.94 -5.09
C ARG A 126 -10.41 2.27 -4.36
N ILE A 127 -10.33 2.30 -3.03
CA ILE A 127 -10.37 3.53 -2.24
C ILE A 127 -9.18 4.44 -2.54
N ILE A 128 -7.96 3.89 -2.59
CA ILE A 128 -6.75 4.63 -3.00
C ILE A 128 -6.95 5.20 -4.41
N GLY A 129 -7.46 4.39 -5.33
CA GLY A 129 -7.78 4.82 -6.70
C GLY A 129 -8.81 5.95 -6.75
N ILE A 130 -9.88 5.86 -5.95
CA ILE A 130 -10.92 6.91 -5.83
C ILE A 130 -10.30 8.20 -5.28
N ALA A 131 -9.49 8.13 -4.22
CA ALA A 131 -8.83 9.29 -3.63
C ALA A 131 -7.93 9.99 -4.67
N VAL A 132 -7.09 9.22 -5.36
CA VAL A 132 -6.22 9.75 -6.42
C VAL A 132 -7.05 10.34 -7.57
N PHE A 133 -8.10 9.66 -8.02
CA PHE A 133 -8.94 10.11 -9.14
C PHE A 133 -9.64 11.44 -8.84
N HIS A 134 -10.32 11.54 -7.70
CA HIS A 134 -11.11 12.72 -7.31
C HIS A 134 -10.29 13.83 -6.64
N GLY A 135 -9.03 13.55 -6.33
CA GLY A 135 -8.09 14.55 -5.80
C GLY A 135 -8.22 14.83 -4.33
N HIS A 136 -8.49 13.76 -3.59
CA HIS A 136 -8.47 13.74 -2.15
C HIS A 136 -7.19 13.07 -1.65
N TYR A 137 -6.82 13.41 -0.42
CA TYR A 137 -5.75 12.76 0.31
C TYR A 137 -6.35 11.68 1.20
N ILE A 138 -5.62 10.59 1.36
CA ILE A 138 -5.84 9.61 2.42
C ILE A 138 -4.88 9.94 3.56
N ASP A 139 -5.30 9.70 4.79
CA ASP A 139 -4.41 9.85 5.93
C ASP A 139 -3.63 8.55 6.18
N GLY A 140 -2.37 8.69 6.58
CA GLY A 140 -1.43 7.56 6.64
C GLY A 140 -0.71 7.32 5.30
N GLY A 141 0.63 7.27 5.37
CA GLY A 141 1.50 7.02 4.21
C GLY A 141 1.90 5.56 4.13
N PHE A 142 1.99 5.00 2.94
CA PHE A 142 2.61 3.69 2.74
C PHE A 142 4.13 3.83 2.65
N THR A 143 4.85 2.72 2.81
CA THR A 143 6.31 2.71 2.60
C THR A 143 6.66 3.01 1.14
N THR A 144 7.87 3.51 0.89
CA THR A 144 8.38 3.75 -0.48
C THR A 144 8.32 2.49 -1.36
N PRO A 145 8.71 1.28 -0.90
CA PRO A 145 8.49 0.04 -1.63
C PRO A 145 7.06 -0.16 -2.12
N PHE A 146 6.06 0.13 -1.29
CA PHE A 146 4.66 -0.03 -1.66
C PHE A 146 4.30 0.82 -2.88
N TYR A 147 4.69 2.10 -2.89
CA TYR A 147 4.47 2.98 -4.04
C TYR A 147 5.28 2.55 -5.28
N LYS A 148 6.49 1.98 -5.09
CA LYS A 148 7.26 1.40 -6.20
C LYS A 148 6.55 0.20 -6.82
N MET A 149 5.98 -0.68 -6.00
CA MET A 149 5.19 -1.82 -6.48
C MET A 149 3.96 -1.38 -7.28
N LEU A 150 3.25 -0.34 -6.82
CA LEU A 150 2.13 0.24 -7.59
C LEU A 150 2.54 0.79 -8.96
N LEU A 151 3.79 1.23 -9.10
CA LEU A 151 4.36 1.74 -10.34
C LEU A 151 5.09 0.67 -11.16
N ASN A 152 5.03 -0.61 -10.76
CA ASN A 152 5.81 -1.71 -11.34
C ASN A 152 7.31 -1.41 -11.42
N LYS A 153 7.85 -0.74 -10.40
CA LYS A 153 9.30 -0.46 -10.27
C LYS A 153 9.97 -1.53 -9.42
N PRO A 154 11.20 -1.94 -9.77
CA PRO A 154 11.94 -2.90 -8.95
C PRO A 154 12.23 -2.32 -7.57
N ILE A 155 12.18 -3.20 -6.57
CA ILE A 155 12.67 -2.91 -5.23
C ILE A 155 14.18 -3.08 -5.24
N THR A 156 14.87 -2.20 -4.52
CA THR A 156 16.32 -2.20 -4.37
C THR A 156 16.67 -2.29 -2.90
N LEU A 157 17.91 -2.70 -2.59
CA LEU A 157 18.40 -2.81 -1.22
C LEU A 157 18.21 -1.50 -0.42
N ILE A 158 18.43 -0.34 -1.06
CA ILE A 158 18.21 0.98 -0.43
C ILE A 158 16.76 1.18 0.04
N ASP A 159 15.78 0.56 -0.63
CA ASP A 159 14.38 0.69 -0.23
C ASP A 159 14.06 -0.11 1.05
N ILE A 160 14.86 -1.14 1.34
CA ILE A 160 14.74 -1.95 2.56
C ILE A 160 15.15 -1.11 3.78
N GLU A 161 16.10 -0.19 3.63
CA GLU A 161 16.57 0.70 4.73
C GLU A 161 15.44 1.52 5.35
N GLY A 162 14.35 1.81 4.64
CA GLY A 162 13.17 2.50 5.18
C GLY A 162 12.15 1.59 5.85
N VAL A 163 12.18 0.28 5.58
CA VAL A 163 11.25 -0.73 6.10
C VAL A 163 11.88 -1.53 7.24
N ASP A 164 13.04 -2.14 6.98
CA ASP A 164 13.80 -2.94 7.93
C ASP A 164 15.30 -2.55 7.87
N PRO A 165 15.78 -1.73 8.81
CA PRO A 165 17.13 -1.19 8.75
C PRO A 165 18.15 -2.24 9.21
N GLU A 166 17.72 -3.24 9.98
CA GLU A 166 18.58 -4.33 10.41
C GLU A 166 18.84 -5.29 9.26
N LEU A 167 17.79 -5.70 8.55
CA LEU A 167 17.93 -6.50 7.34
C LEU A 167 18.78 -5.78 6.29
N HIS A 168 18.55 -4.47 6.08
CA HIS A 168 19.38 -3.67 5.19
C HIS A 168 20.87 -3.73 5.57
N ARG A 169 21.21 -3.54 6.85
CA ARG A 169 22.61 -3.64 7.32
C ARG A 169 23.20 -5.02 7.07
N SER A 170 22.47 -6.08 7.40
CA SER A 170 22.92 -7.46 7.24
C SER A 170 23.18 -7.83 5.77
N LEU A 171 22.26 -7.44 4.86
CA LEU A 171 22.43 -7.68 3.43
C LEU A 171 23.54 -6.83 2.81
N THR A 172 23.69 -5.57 3.25
CA THR A 172 24.81 -4.71 2.83
C THR A 172 26.15 -5.31 3.26
N TRP A 173 26.24 -5.76 4.52
CA TRP A 173 27.44 -6.42 5.03
C TRP A 173 27.78 -7.69 4.24
N MET A 174 26.79 -8.52 3.91
CA MET A 174 26.96 -9.72 3.08
C MET A 174 27.55 -9.38 1.71
N LEU A 175 27.11 -8.28 1.08
CA LEU A 175 27.62 -7.85 -0.22
C LEU A 175 29.08 -7.36 -0.14
N ASP A 176 29.42 -6.63 0.92
CA ASP A 176 30.70 -5.94 1.07
C ASP A 176 31.83 -6.80 1.67
N ASN A 177 31.49 -7.94 2.28
CA ASN A 177 32.44 -8.80 2.99
C ASN A 177 32.48 -10.21 2.40
N ASN A 178 33.58 -10.94 2.67
CA ASN A 178 33.67 -12.36 2.34
C ASN A 178 32.84 -13.17 3.34
N ILE A 179 31.89 -13.94 2.86
CA ILE A 179 30.93 -14.71 3.66
C ILE A 179 31.32 -16.17 3.85
N THR A 180 32.39 -16.62 3.19
CA THR A 180 32.85 -18.02 3.21
C THR A 180 33.12 -18.49 4.64
N GLY A 181 32.36 -19.48 5.10
CA GLY A 181 32.47 -20.02 6.47
C GLY A 181 31.96 -19.10 7.58
N ILE A 182 31.35 -17.96 7.23
CA ILE A 182 30.72 -17.03 8.18
C ILE A 182 29.20 -17.14 8.12
N ILE A 183 28.64 -17.17 6.91
CA ILE A 183 27.20 -17.31 6.68
C ILE A 183 26.94 -18.70 6.11
N ASP A 184 26.12 -19.48 6.81
CA ASP A 184 25.63 -20.79 6.36
C ASP A 184 24.13 -20.67 6.11
N THR A 185 23.78 -20.18 4.92
CA THR A 185 22.40 -19.91 4.51
C THR A 185 22.18 -20.41 3.10
N THR A 186 20.96 -20.83 2.80
CA THR A 186 20.53 -21.30 1.48
C THR A 186 19.66 -20.24 0.80
N PHE A 187 19.24 -20.45 -0.45
CA PHE A 187 18.26 -19.59 -1.12
C PHE A 187 16.84 -19.82 -0.59
N SER A 188 16.69 -19.79 0.73
CA SER A 188 15.41 -19.85 1.43
C SER A 188 15.43 -18.95 2.66
N VAL A 189 14.27 -18.39 2.98
CA VAL A 189 14.08 -17.50 4.14
C VAL A 189 13.02 -18.08 5.06
N GLU A 190 13.24 -17.92 6.35
CA GLU A 190 12.28 -18.34 7.37
C GLU A 190 11.40 -17.17 7.78
N GLN A 191 10.10 -17.42 7.84
CA GLN A 191 9.11 -16.45 8.29
C GLN A 191 8.31 -17.07 9.43
N ASN A 192 8.29 -16.39 10.58
CA ASN A 192 7.46 -16.78 11.71
C ASN A 192 6.08 -16.12 11.56
N SER A 193 5.05 -16.95 11.37
CA SER A 193 3.65 -16.54 11.31
C SER A 193 2.90 -17.21 12.44
N PHE A 194 2.50 -16.43 13.46
CA PHE A 194 1.78 -16.92 14.66
C PHE A 194 2.45 -18.11 15.37
N GLY A 195 3.78 -18.11 15.48
CA GLY A 195 4.55 -19.18 16.11
C GLY A 195 4.81 -20.39 15.20
N VAL A 196 4.34 -20.36 13.96
CA VAL A 196 4.64 -21.37 12.95
C VAL A 196 5.73 -20.85 12.02
N LEU A 197 6.88 -21.50 12.05
CA LEU A 197 7.99 -21.21 11.15
C LEU A 197 7.69 -21.77 9.75
N ARG A 198 7.65 -20.89 8.75
CA ARG A 198 7.49 -21.25 7.33
C ARG A 198 8.76 -20.93 6.57
N VAL A 199 9.25 -21.89 5.79
CA VAL A 199 10.44 -21.72 4.94
C VAL A 199 10.01 -21.44 3.51
N HIS A 200 10.34 -20.25 3.01
CA HIS A 200 10.05 -19.77 1.67
C HIS A 200 11.31 -19.84 0.80
N GLU A 201 11.25 -20.59 -0.31
CA GLU A 201 12.35 -20.61 -1.27
C GLU A 201 12.37 -19.33 -2.10
N LEU A 202 13.53 -18.69 -2.23
CA LEU A 202 13.72 -17.49 -3.04
C LEU A 202 13.79 -17.81 -4.54
N LYS A 203 14.14 -19.05 -4.87
CA LYS A 203 14.12 -19.62 -6.22
C LYS A 203 13.81 -21.11 -6.16
N PRO A 204 13.39 -21.74 -7.29
CA PRO A 204 13.07 -23.16 -7.30
C PRO A 204 14.23 -24.03 -6.80
N GLY A 205 13.98 -24.87 -5.79
CA GLY A 205 15.01 -25.72 -5.16
C GLY A 205 15.99 -24.94 -4.28
N GLY A 206 15.61 -23.73 -3.87
CA GLY A 206 16.48 -22.81 -3.13
C GLY A 206 16.97 -23.35 -1.79
N ARG A 207 16.25 -24.29 -1.17
CA ARG A 207 16.68 -24.97 0.06
C ARG A 207 17.98 -25.75 -0.09
N ASP A 208 18.26 -26.26 -1.28
CA ASP A 208 19.45 -27.07 -1.55
C ASP A 208 20.61 -26.23 -2.13
N ILE A 209 20.38 -24.93 -2.37
CA ILE A 209 21.36 -24.04 -2.99
C ILE A 209 21.97 -23.16 -1.91
N LEU A 210 23.23 -23.44 -1.56
CA LEU A 210 24.00 -22.66 -0.59
C LEU A 210 24.36 -21.27 -1.15
N VAL A 211 24.28 -20.25 -0.31
CA VAL A 211 24.76 -18.91 -0.62
C VAL A 211 26.29 -18.86 -0.48
N ASN A 212 26.97 -18.34 -1.49
CA ASN A 212 28.43 -18.23 -1.57
C ASN A 212 28.85 -16.93 -2.28
N GLU A 213 30.15 -16.70 -2.44
CA GLU A 213 30.68 -15.47 -3.05
C GLU A 213 30.18 -15.23 -4.49
N ASP A 214 29.95 -16.30 -5.26
CA ASP A 214 29.52 -16.20 -6.66
C ASP A 214 28.05 -15.82 -6.79
N ASN A 215 27.21 -16.21 -5.82
CA ASN A 215 25.76 -16.07 -5.91
C ASN A 215 25.13 -15.11 -4.87
N LYS A 216 25.89 -14.58 -3.91
CA LYS A 216 25.35 -13.66 -2.87
C LYS A 216 24.66 -12.42 -3.43
N ARG A 217 25.09 -11.92 -4.59
CA ARG A 217 24.43 -10.80 -5.29
C ARG A 217 23.05 -11.18 -5.84
N GLU A 218 22.87 -12.43 -6.23
CA GLU A 218 21.57 -12.97 -6.63
C GLU A 218 20.66 -13.17 -5.42
N TYR A 219 21.21 -13.69 -4.31
CA TYR A 219 20.47 -13.88 -3.06
C TYR A 219 19.88 -12.58 -2.51
N VAL A 220 20.62 -11.48 -2.58
CA VAL A 220 20.18 -10.16 -2.08
C VAL A 220 19.15 -9.48 -3.00
N LYS A 221 19.04 -9.91 -4.26
CA LYS A 221 18.19 -9.29 -5.28
C LYS A 221 16.76 -9.84 -5.24
#